data_AF-A0A0F4Z6Z0-F1
#
_entry.id   AF-A0A0F4Z6Z0-F1
#
_cell.length_a   1.000
_cell.length_b   1.000
_cell.length_c   1.000
_cell.angle_alpha   90.00
_cell.angle_beta   90.00
_cell.angle_gamma   90.00
#
_symmetry.space_group_name_H-M   'P 1'
#
loop_
_entity.id
_entity.type
_entity.pdbx_description
1 polymer ?
#
loop_
_entity_poly.entity_id
_entity_poly.type
_entity_poly.pdbx_seq_one_letter_code
_entity_poly.pdbx_strand_id
1 'polypeptide(L)'
;MLISSSPKPDPTAWWNQNLPESEHTATVPDFLHDSSARDIALISAPEASFRPLSWAECNAIVRANDLEKFCRSPLALRSYREAMYTVRREHGSVMAFLVNHRVGWPGDSAKPTPGKAPFEEPADYKIIFNDWPYGIDSRIVHLVVWTKFELMEDPETGRLTEKAWKEIDDFVGQTFRSHVPAENVIWFKNWSAIKSVKALEHLHVMMLDPDPAFISKITNGDRPLCESFSK
;
A
#
# COMPACT_ATOMS: atom_id res chain seq x y z
N MET A 1 -4.79 40.11 -32.61
CA MET A 1 -4.70 38.68 -32.23
C MET A 1 -3.55 38.55 -31.24
N LEU A 2 -3.84 38.39 -29.96
CA LEU A 2 -2.81 38.08 -28.96
C LEU A 2 -2.56 36.58 -29.04
N ILE A 3 -1.41 36.20 -29.58
CA ILE A 3 -0.92 34.82 -29.52
C ILE A 3 -0.52 34.61 -28.06
N SER A 4 -1.44 34.10 -27.25
CA SER A 4 -1.11 33.59 -25.92
C SER A 4 -0.23 32.37 -26.13
N SER A 5 1.10 32.54 -26.05
CA SER A 5 2.01 31.40 -26.04
C SER A 5 1.79 30.66 -24.72
N SER A 6 1.32 29.42 -24.79
CA SER A 6 1.25 28.55 -23.62
C SER A 6 2.60 28.56 -22.89
N PRO A 7 2.62 28.65 -21.55
CA PRO A 7 3.87 28.65 -20.79
C PRO A 7 4.67 27.39 -21.11
N LYS A 8 5.99 27.54 -21.26
CA LYS A 8 6.90 26.41 -21.46
C LYS A 8 7.11 25.68 -20.13
N PRO A 9 7.27 24.35 -20.14
CA PRO A 9 7.67 23.60 -18.94
C PRO A 9 9.01 24.06 -18.38
N ASP A 10 9.06 24.22 -17.06
CA ASP A 10 10.30 24.42 -16.31
C ASP A 10 10.89 23.03 -15.97
N PRO A 11 12.08 22.68 -16.49
CA PRO A 11 12.70 21.39 -16.22
C PRO A 11 13.18 21.23 -14.77
N THR A 12 13.27 22.32 -14.00
CA THR A 12 13.64 22.32 -12.59
C THR A 12 12.43 22.26 -11.66
N ALA A 13 11.21 22.31 -12.21
CA ALA A 13 10.00 22.18 -11.43
C ALA A 13 9.92 20.81 -10.77
N TRP A 14 9.54 20.78 -9.48
CA TRP A 14 9.55 19.55 -8.69
C TRP A 14 8.69 18.42 -9.28
N TRP A 15 7.60 18.76 -9.99
CA TRP A 15 6.72 17.78 -10.63
C TRP A 15 7.26 17.26 -11.96
N ASN A 16 8.29 17.87 -12.53
CA ASN A 16 8.97 17.42 -13.75
C ASN A 16 10.27 16.65 -13.42
N GLN A 17 10.71 16.68 -12.16
CA GLN A 17 11.88 15.95 -11.69
C GLN A 17 11.76 14.45 -12.00
N ASN A 18 12.88 13.84 -12.40
CA ASN A 18 13.00 12.42 -12.80
C ASN A 18 12.29 12.04 -14.11
N LEU A 19 11.64 12.97 -14.81
CA LEU A 19 10.98 12.71 -16.09
C LEU A 19 11.81 13.18 -17.29
N PRO A 20 11.70 12.51 -18.45
CA PRO A 20 12.26 13.04 -19.68
C PRO A 20 11.55 14.33 -20.10
N GLU A 21 12.24 15.22 -20.81
CA GLU A 21 11.70 16.53 -21.24
C GLU A 21 10.39 16.40 -22.04
N SER A 22 10.19 15.29 -22.75
CA SER A 22 8.96 14.99 -23.50
C SER A 22 7.71 14.86 -22.63
N GLU A 23 7.87 14.58 -21.34
CA GLU A 23 6.78 14.42 -20.38
C GLU A 23 6.59 15.63 -19.46
N HIS A 24 7.41 16.68 -19.64
CA HIS A 24 7.34 17.86 -18.78
C HIS A 24 6.07 18.67 -19.03
N THR A 25 5.43 19.09 -17.94
CA THR A 25 4.24 19.94 -17.97
C THR A 25 4.56 21.35 -17.45
N ALA A 26 3.90 22.36 -18.03
CA ALA A 26 4.08 23.75 -17.64
C ALA A 26 3.49 24.09 -16.27
N THR A 27 2.46 23.35 -15.88
CA THR A 27 1.81 23.46 -14.57
C THR A 27 1.88 22.12 -13.86
N VAL A 28 1.68 22.16 -12.54
CA VAL A 28 1.54 20.94 -11.73
C VAL A 28 0.40 20.09 -12.32
N PRO A 29 0.58 18.80 -12.55
CA PRO A 29 -0.52 17.92 -12.95
C PRO A 29 -1.59 17.82 -11.87
N ASP A 30 -2.86 17.65 -12.25
CA ASP A 30 -4.00 17.58 -11.32
C ASP A 30 -3.81 16.56 -10.20
N PHE A 31 -3.24 15.38 -10.51
CA PHE A 31 -3.00 14.31 -9.54
C PHE A 31 -1.91 14.66 -8.49
N LEU A 32 -1.20 15.77 -8.69
CA LEU A 32 -0.17 16.29 -7.79
C LEU A 32 -0.56 17.58 -7.07
N HIS A 33 -1.70 18.21 -7.37
CA HIS A 33 -2.12 19.48 -6.74
C HIS A 33 -2.18 19.39 -5.21
N ASP A 34 -2.78 18.34 -4.66
CA ASP A 34 -2.93 18.15 -3.21
C ASP A 34 -1.76 17.32 -2.61
N SER A 35 -0.53 17.58 -3.05
CA SER A 35 0.65 16.89 -2.51
C SER A 35 1.04 17.50 -1.16
N SER A 36 1.25 16.65 -0.15
CA SER A 36 1.79 17.11 1.13
C SER A 36 3.22 17.62 0.97
N ALA A 37 3.71 18.43 1.91
CA ALA A 37 5.11 18.88 1.89
C ALA A 37 6.11 17.69 1.87
N ARG A 38 5.74 16.59 2.53
CA ARG A 38 6.49 15.34 2.52
C ARG A 38 6.50 14.68 1.14
N ASP A 39 5.34 14.59 0.48
CA ASP A 39 5.23 14.00 -0.85
C ASP A 39 5.98 14.84 -1.88
N ILE A 40 5.88 16.16 -1.80
CA ILE A 40 6.65 17.08 -2.66
C ILE A 40 8.14 16.82 -2.47
N ALA A 41 8.63 16.77 -1.23
CA ALA A 41 10.05 16.51 -0.96
C ALA A 41 10.51 15.13 -1.51
N LEU A 42 9.68 14.09 -1.37
CA LEU A 42 9.99 12.76 -1.90
C LEU A 42 10.00 12.73 -3.43
N ILE A 43 9.00 13.32 -4.10
CA ILE A 43 8.91 13.36 -5.57
C ILE A 43 10.05 14.21 -6.17
N SER A 44 10.46 15.27 -5.46
CA SER A 44 11.57 16.15 -5.85
C SER A 44 12.94 15.51 -5.71
N ALA A 45 13.07 14.38 -5.00
CA ALA A 45 14.37 13.74 -4.82
C ALA A 45 14.80 13.03 -6.11
N PRO A 46 16.09 12.99 -6.45
CA PRO A 46 16.57 12.22 -7.60
C PRO A 46 16.27 10.72 -7.44
N GLU A 47 15.61 10.11 -8.42
CA GLU A 47 15.27 8.67 -8.42
C GLU A 47 16.53 7.82 -8.23
N ALA A 48 17.63 8.19 -8.89
CA ALA A 48 18.91 7.49 -8.80
C ALA A 48 19.53 7.49 -7.40
N SER A 49 19.10 8.39 -6.52
CA SER A 49 19.53 8.42 -5.11
C SER A 49 18.68 7.55 -4.19
N PHE A 50 17.54 7.06 -4.68
CA PHE A 50 16.65 6.23 -3.89
C PHE A 50 17.27 4.85 -3.66
N ARG A 51 17.33 4.46 -2.38
CA ARG A 51 17.78 3.13 -1.97
C ARG A 51 16.62 2.36 -1.34
N PRO A 52 16.28 1.17 -1.85
CA PRO A 52 15.30 0.31 -1.21
C PRO A 52 15.71 -0.08 0.21
N LEU A 53 14.72 -0.16 1.12
CA LEU A 53 14.94 -0.63 2.49
C LEU A 53 15.27 -2.13 2.49
N SER A 54 16.32 -2.50 3.21
CA SER A 54 16.68 -3.91 3.43
C SER A 54 15.71 -4.61 4.40
N TRP A 55 15.76 -5.93 4.45
CA TRP A 55 14.97 -6.73 5.41
C TRP A 55 15.21 -6.32 6.86
N ALA A 56 16.47 -6.06 7.22
CA ALA A 56 16.86 -5.65 8.57
C ALA A 56 16.26 -4.27 8.93
N GLU A 57 16.22 -3.34 7.98
CA GLU A 57 15.62 -2.02 8.17
C GLU A 57 14.10 -2.11 8.28
N CYS A 58 13.44 -2.93 7.45
CA CYS A 58 12.01 -3.18 7.55
C CYS A 58 11.65 -3.76 8.92
N ASN A 59 12.44 -4.71 9.42
CA ASN A 59 12.30 -5.26 10.78
C ASN A 59 12.46 -4.19 11.85
N ALA A 60 13.49 -3.34 11.75
CA ALA A 60 13.75 -2.28 12.71
C ALA A 60 12.60 -1.26 12.75
N ILE A 61 12.06 -0.89 11.58
CA ILE A 61 10.90 0.00 11.44
C ILE A 61 9.67 -0.59 12.15
N VAL A 62 9.33 -1.85 11.85
CA VAL A 62 8.16 -2.51 12.45
C VAL A 62 8.33 -2.67 13.96
N ARG A 63 9.51 -3.08 14.44
CA ARG A 63 9.80 -3.22 15.88
C ARG A 63 9.72 -1.89 16.62
N ALA A 64 10.17 -0.81 16.01
CA ALA A 64 10.10 0.54 16.57
C ALA A 64 8.70 1.18 16.40
N ASN A 65 7.78 0.53 15.66
CA ASN A 65 6.49 1.08 15.24
C ASN A 65 6.63 2.43 14.50
N ASP A 66 7.73 2.64 13.78
CA ASP A 66 8.04 3.88 13.05
C ASP A 66 7.60 3.78 11.58
N LEU A 67 6.35 3.35 11.39
CA LEU A 67 5.80 2.92 10.09
C LEU A 67 5.84 4.03 9.03
N GLU A 68 5.92 5.28 9.46
CA GLU A 68 6.12 6.41 8.56
C GLU A 68 7.40 6.29 7.74
N LYS A 69 8.44 5.60 8.19
CA LYS A 69 9.67 5.41 7.41
C LYS A 69 9.47 4.58 6.15
N PHE A 70 8.39 3.83 6.04
CA PHE A 70 8.05 3.18 4.79
C PHE A 70 7.61 4.21 3.75
N CYS A 71 8.39 4.34 2.68
CA CYS A 71 8.10 5.22 1.56
C CYS A 71 8.25 4.49 0.22
N ARG A 72 7.79 5.14 -0.85
CA ARG A 72 8.02 4.70 -2.23
C ARG A 72 9.17 5.51 -2.83
N SER A 73 9.76 5.01 -3.90
CA SER A 73 10.70 5.82 -4.69
C SER A 73 9.99 7.06 -5.26
N PRO A 74 10.74 8.12 -5.62
CA PRO A 74 10.16 9.33 -6.23
C PRO A 74 9.19 9.03 -7.39
N LEU A 75 9.60 8.21 -8.36
CA LEU A 75 8.77 7.83 -9.50
C LEU A 75 7.59 6.93 -9.07
N ALA A 76 7.82 5.95 -8.20
CA ALA A 76 6.75 5.07 -7.73
C ALA A 76 5.68 5.83 -6.92
N LEU A 77 6.08 6.84 -6.14
CA LEU A 77 5.14 7.72 -5.44
C LEU A 77 4.34 8.57 -6.42
N ARG A 78 4.97 9.11 -7.47
CA ARG A 78 4.28 9.82 -8.54
C ARG A 78 3.22 8.94 -9.21
N SER A 79 3.61 7.75 -9.67
CA SER A 79 2.69 6.80 -10.32
C SER A 79 1.55 6.37 -9.39
N TYR A 80 1.83 6.14 -8.11
CA TYR A 80 0.80 5.87 -7.11
C TYR A 80 -0.22 7.00 -7.03
N ARG A 81 0.24 8.26 -6.95
CA ARG A 81 -0.66 9.42 -6.89
C ARG A 81 -1.51 9.57 -8.14
N GLU A 82 -0.92 9.38 -9.31
CA GLU A 82 -1.64 9.36 -10.58
C GLU A 82 -2.72 8.29 -10.62
N ALA A 83 -2.37 7.05 -10.26
CA ALA A 83 -3.33 5.95 -10.20
C ALA A 83 -4.46 6.20 -9.20
N MET A 84 -4.16 6.72 -8.00
CA MET A 84 -5.17 7.04 -7.01
C MET A 84 -6.11 8.17 -7.49
N TYR A 85 -5.59 9.14 -8.24
CA TYR A 85 -6.41 10.18 -8.86
C TYR A 85 -7.34 9.59 -9.92
N THR A 86 -6.83 8.73 -10.81
CA THR A 86 -7.63 8.04 -11.84
C THR A 86 -8.72 7.17 -11.21
N VAL A 87 -8.36 6.35 -10.21
CA VAL A 87 -9.32 5.51 -9.48
C VAL A 87 -10.45 6.33 -8.85
N ARG A 88 -10.14 7.47 -8.23
CA ARG A 88 -11.17 8.36 -7.66
C ARG A 88 -12.10 8.92 -8.72
N ARG A 89 -11.57 9.27 -9.90
CA ARG A 89 -12.37 9.80 -11.01
C ARG A 89 -13.28 8.75 -11.64
N GLU A 90 -12.78 7.55 -11.84
CA GLU A 90 -13.50 6.49 -12.56
C GLU A 90 -14.50 5.75 -11.66
N HIS A 91 -14.16 5.56 -10.39
CA HIS A 91 -14.97 4.76 -9.45
C HIS A 91 -15.62 5.60 -8.35
N GLY A 92 -15.47 6.93 -8.39
CA GLY A 92 -15.95 7.87 -7.37
C GLY A 92 -15.14 7.87 -6.06
N SER A 93 -14.54 6.75 -5.68
CA SER A 93 -13.61 6.66 -4.55
C SER A 93 -12.70 5.44 -4.64
N VAL A 94 -11.53 5.51 -3.98
CA VAL A 94 -10.64 4.35 -3.81
C VAL A 94 -11.34 3.21 -3.06
N MET A 95 -12.22 3.54 -2.10
CA MET A 95 -13.02 2.56 -1.37
C MET A 95 -13.92 1.75 -2.32
N ALA A 96 -14.70 2.45 -3.15
CA ALA A 96 -15.59 1.80 -4.10
C ALA A 96 -14.80 0.93 -5.08
N PHE A 97 -13.63 1.38 -5.52
CA PHE A 97 -12.75 0.57 -6.35
C PHE A 97 -12.30 -0.72 -5.65
N LEU A 98 -11.76 -0.61 -4.43
CA LEU A 98 -11.28 -1.76 -3.68
C LEU A 98 -12.40 -2.78 -3.45
N VAL A 99 -13.55 -2.33 -2.96
CA VAL A 99 -14.70 -3.19 -2.66
C VAL A 99 -15.20 -3.90 -3.91
N ASN A 100 -15.39 -3.17 -5.02
CA ASN A 100 -16.03 -3.74 -6.21
C ASN A 100 -15.06 -4.49 -7.13
N HIS A 101 -13.79 -4.10 -7.18
CA HIS A 101 -12.84 -4.58 -8.19
C HIS A 101 -11.62 -5.30 -7.63
N ARG A 102 -11.25 -5.07 -6.36
CA ARG A 102 -10.04 -5.67 -5.77
C ARG A 102 -10.35 -6.79 -4.79
N VAL A 103 -11.03 -6.48 -3.70
CA VAL A 103 -11.43 -7.50 -2.71
C VAL A 103 -12.68 -8.24 -3.18
N GLY A 104 -13.61 -7.59 -3.88
CA GLY A 104 -14.80 -8.21 -4.46
C GLY A 104 -15.89 -8.46 -3.42
N TRP A 105 -16.14 -7.49 -2.54
CA TRP A 105 -17.13 -7.57 -1.46
C TRP A 105 -18.24 -6.50 -1.60
N PRO A 106 -18.98 -6.43 -2.72
CA PRO A 106 -20.01 -5.41 -2.92
C PRO A 106 -21.18 -5.56 -1.93
N GLY A 107 -21.73 -4.42 -1.48
CA GLY A 107 -22.94 -4.38 -0.66
C GLY A 107 -22.84 -5.18 0.64
N ASP A 108 -23.84 -6.02 0.91
CA ASP A 108 -23.90 -6.83 2.15
C ASP A 108 -22.80 -7.89 2.25
N SER A 109 -22.11 -8.23 1.15
CA SER A 109 -21.01 -9.20 1.18
C SER A 109 -19.75 -8.69 1.89
N ALA A 110 -19.68 -7.39 2.18
CA ALA A 110 -18.64 -6.79 3.02
C ALA A 110 -18.83 -7.07 4.53
N LYS A 111 -19.99 -7.60 4.95
CA LYS A 111 -20.22 -7.94 6.36
C LYS A 111 -19.50 -9.25 6.72
N PRO A 112 -18.90 -9.34 7.92
CA PRO A 112 -18.31 -10.58 8.39
C PRO A 112 -19.40 -11.62 8.65
N THR A 113 -18.99 -12.88 8.66
CA THR A 113 -19.89 -14.02 8.87
C THR A 113 -20.41 -14.01 10.31
N PRO A 114 -21.75 -14.02 10.52
CA PRO A 114 -22.31 -13.91 11.86
C PRO A 114 -21.84 -15.00 12.81
N GLY A 115 -21.40 -14.60 14.01
CA GLY A 115 -20.99 -15.50 15.08
C GLY A 115 -19.60 -16.13 14.92
N LYS A 116 -18.83 -15.73 13.89
CA LYS A 116 -17.45 -16.17 13.68
C LYS A 116 -16.45 -15.24 14.33
N ALA A 117 -15.40 -15.82 14.91
CA ALA A 117 -14.28 -15.04 15.43
C ALA A 117 -13.41 -14.50 14.28
N PRO A 118 -12.62 -13.43 14.52
CA PRO A 118 -11.61 -12.97 13.57
C PRO A 118 -10.74 -14.12 13.03
N PHE A 119 -10.55 -14.14 11.72
CA PHE A 119 -9.75 -15.14 10.98
C PHE A 119 -10.26 -16.60 11.02
N GLU A 120 -11.42 -16.88 11.61
CA GLU A 120 -11.99 -18.24 11.64
C GLU A 120 -12.62 -18.65 10.30
N GLU A 121 -13.24 -17.70 9.60
CA GLU A 121 -13.92 -17.92 8.33
C GLU A 121 -13.07 -17.38 7.15
N PRO A 122 -12.55 -18.24 6.26
CA PRO A 122 -11.75 -17.82 5.10
C PRO A 122 -12.45 -16.82 4.18
N ALA A 123 -13.79 -16.80 4.14
CA ALA A 123 -14.54 -15.83 3.33
C ALA A 123 -14.49 -14.39 3.89
N ASP A 124 -14.03 -14.19 5.14
CA ASP A 124 -14.02 -12.89 5.82
C ASP A 124 -12.69 -12.14 5.71
N TYR A 125 -11.69 -12.72 5.05
CA TYR A 125 -10.45 -12.03 4.73
C TYR A 125 -9.98 -12.35 3.30
N LYS A 126 -9.12 -11.49 2.76
CA LYS A 126 -8.50 -11.70 1.46
C LYS A 126 -7.04 -11.31 1.49
N ILE A 127 -6.18 -12.21 1.02
CA ILE A 127 -4.74 -12.01 0.96
C ILE A 127 -4.38 -11.70 -0.50
N ILE A 128 -3.86 -10.51 -0.75
CA ILE A 128 -3.46 -10.05 -2.09
C ILE A 128 -2.11 -9.35 -2.04
N PHE A 129 -1.50 -9.13 -3.20
CA PHE A 129 -0.33 -8.26 -3.26
C PHE A 129 -0.70 -6.83 -2.87
N ASN A 130 0.25 -6.11 -2.26
CA ASN A 130 0.13 -4.67 -2.19
C ASN A 130 0.23 -4.10 -3.61
N ASP A 131 -0.86 -3.49 -4.08
CA ASP A 131 -0.95 -2.94 -5.43
C ASP A 131 0.09 -1.85 -5.72
N TRP A 132 0.60 -1.21 -4.66
CA TRP A 132 1.59 -0.14 -4.72
C TRP A 132 2.60 -0.34 -3.59
N PRO A 133 3.52 -1.31 -3.72
CA PRO A 133 4.43 -1.68 -2.65
C PRO A 133 5.37 -0.52 -2.27
N TYR A 134 5.97 -0.63 -1.08
CA TYR A 134 7.01 0.30 -0.66
C TYR A 134 8.31 0.07 -1.43
N GLY A 135 9.21 1.05 -1.41
CA GLY A 135 10.55 0.89 -1.95
C GLY A 135 11.43 0.06 -1.01
N ILE A 136 11.29 -1.25 -1.13
CA ILE A 136 11.94 -2.27 -0.30
C ILE A 136 12.73 -3.24 -1.19
N ASP A 137 13.67 -3.98 -0.61
CA ASP A 137 14.44 -5.03 -1.30
C ASP A 137 13.51 -5.94 -2.11
N SER A 138 13.83 -6.18 -3.38
CA SER A 138 13.00 -6.93 -4.33
C SER A 138 12.76 -8.39 -3.92
N ARG A 139 13.56 -8.91 -2.98
CA ARG A 139 13.37 -10.23 -2.36
C ARG A 139 12.23 -10.26 -1.34
N ILE A 140 11.74 -9.09 -0.93
CA ILE A 140 10.66 -8.96 0.05
C ILE A 140 9.32 -8.93 -0.69
N VAL A 141 8.49 -9.94 -0.45
CA VAL A 141 7.11 -9.95 -0.93
C VAL A 141 6.24 -9.16 0.05
N HIS A 142 5.55 -8.13 -0.44
CA HIS A 142 4.65 -7.28 0.35
C HIS A 142 3.19 -7.58 0.03
N LEU A 143 2.51 -8.26 0.95
CA LEU A 143 1.10 -8.58 0.86
C LEU A 143 0.26 -7.67 1.77
N VAL A 144 -1.03 -7.59 1.44
CA VAL A 144 -2.07 -6.97 2.25
C VAL A 144 -3.12 -8.03 2.55
N VAL A 145 -3.48 -8.15 3.83
CA VAL A 145 -4.62 -8.95 4.27
C VAL A 145 -5.75 -7.99 4.61
N TRP A 146 -6.78 -7.98 3.77
CA TRP A 146 -8.01 -7.23 3.98
C TRP A 146 -8.98 -8.04 4.84
N THR A 147 -9.71 -7.39 5.74
CA THR A 147 -10.68 -8.04 6.63
C THR A 147 -12.05 -7.39 6.51
N LYS A 148 -13.11 -8.21 6.66
CA LYS A 148 -14.51 -7.74 6.79
C LYS A 148 -14.86 -7.34 8.23
N PHE A 149 -14.07 -7.78 9.19
CA PHE A 149 -14.21 -7.46 10.60
C PHE A 149 -13.21 -6.39 11.03
N GLU A 150 -13.53 -5.72 12.14
CA GLU A 150 -12.68 -4.71 12.73
C GLU A 150 -11.48 -5.34 13.44
N LEU A 151 -10.33 -4.67 13.35
CA LEU A 151 -9.14 -5.01 14.11
C LEU A 151 -9.06 -4.10 15.33
N MET A 152 -9.57 -4.61 16.46
CA MET A 152 -9.85 -3.83 17.67
C MET A 152 -8.63 -3.07 18.19
N GLU A 153 -8.79 -1.75 18.32
CA GLU A 153 -7.82 -0.82 18.88
C GLU A 153 -8.27 -0.32 20.25
N ASP A 154 -7.30 -0.03 21.11
CA ASP A 154 -7.45 0.71 22.34
C ASP A 154 -7.79 2.17 21.99
N PRO A 155 -8.94 2.70 22.46
CA PRO A 155 -9.41 4.03 22.07
C PRO A 155 -8.50 5.19 22.54
N GLU A 156 -7.72 4.99 23.59
CA GLU A 156 -6.87 6.05 24.17
C GLU A 156 -5.54 6.16 23.42
N THR A 157 -4.95 5.01 23.08
CA THR A 157 -3.63 4.93 22.46
C THR A 157 -3.70 4.74 20.94
N GLY A 158 -4.86 4.36 20.40
CA GLY A 158 -5.04 3.93 19.02
C GLY A 158 -4.33 2.62 18.70
N ARG A 159 -3.72 1.93 19.69
CA ARG A 159 -2.95 0.70 19.47
C ARG A 159 -3.84 -0.53 19.40
N LEU A 160 -3.45 -1.58 18.68
CA LEU A 160 -4.17 -2.85 18.75
C LEU A 160 -4.29 -3.31 20.21
N THR A 161 -5.49 -3.76 20.60
CA THR A 161 -5.67 -4.44 21.89
C THR A 161 -4.80 -5.70 21.95
N GLU A 162 -4.40 -6.13 23.15
CA GLU A 162 -3.60 -7.35 23.32
C GLU A 162 -4.26 -8.58 22.67
N LYS A 163 -5.59 -8.68 22.81
CA LYS A 163 -6.39 -9.72 22.17
C LYS A 163 -6.29 -9.67 20.64
N ALA A 164 -6.55 -8.51 20.03
CA ALA A 164 -6.49 -8.37 18.57
C ALA A 164 -5.07 -8.58 18.03
N TRP A 165 -4.05 -8.12 18.75
CA TRP A 165 -2.66 -8.38 18.40
C TRP A 165 -2.36 -9.87 18.38
N LYS A 166 -2.81 -10.61 19.42
CA LYS A 166 -2.63 -12.06 19.50
C LYS A 166 -3.39 -12.80 18.40
N GLU A 167 -4.63 -12.43 18.13
CA GLU A 167 -5.43 -13.02 17.04
C GLU A 167 -4.74 -12.87 15.68
N ILE A 168 -4.18 -11.69 15.40
CA ILE A 168 -3.40 -11.44 14.18
C ILE A 168 -2.11 -12.26 14.19
N ASP A 169 -1.34 -12.26 15.28
CA ASP A 169 -0.06 -12.95 15.32
C ASP A 169 -0.21 -14.47 15.21
N ASP A 170 -1.25 -15.04 15.83
CA ASP A 170 -1.62 -16.46 15.69
C ASP A 170 -2.02 -16.77 14.24
N PHE A 171 -2.86 -15.93 13.61
CA PHE A 171 -3.21 -16.05 12.19
C PHE A 171 -1.97 -16.00 11.30
N VAL A 172 -1.06 -15.05 11.54
CA VAL A 172 0.19 -14.91 10.76
C VAL A 172 1.09 -16.13 10.97
N GLY A 173 1.17 -16.63 12.21
CA GLY A 173 1.89 -17.85 12.57
C GLY A 173 1.41 -19.06 11.78
N GLN A 174 0.10 -19.30 11.78
CA GLN A 174 -0.52 -20.44 11.09
C GLN A 174 -0.46 -20.33 9.57
N THR A 175 -0.62 -19.12 9.04
CA THR A 175 -0.78 -18.88 7.60
C THR A 175 0.57 -18.73 6.88
N PHE A 176 1.48 -17.94 7.44
CA PHE A 176 2.74 -17.57 6.77
C PHE A 176 3.95 -18.24 7.43
N ARG A 177 4.08 -18.19 8.76
CA ARG A 177 5.28 -18.74 9.46
C ARG A 177 5.35 -20.26 9.44
N SER A 178 4.27 -20.94 9.05
CA SER A 178 4.23 -22.38 8.77
C SER A 178 4.90 -22.75 7.43
N HIS A 179 5.10 -21.78 6.54
CA HIS A 179 5.68 -21.97 5.20
C HIS A 179 7.00 -21.20 5.00
N VAL A 180 7.22 -20.14 5.78
CA VAL A 180 8.40 -19.25 5.72
C VAL A 180 9.02 -19.18 7.11
N PRO A 181 10.36 -19.20 7.27
CA PRO A 181 11.01 -19.06 8.58
C PRO A 181 10.47 -17.85 9.35
N ALA A 182 10.22 -18.00 10.66
CA ALA A 182 9.55 -16.98 11.45
C ALA A 182 10.30 -15.63 11.45
N GLU A 183 11.63 -15.66 11.44
CA GLU A 183 12.52 -14.50 11.33
C GLU A 183 12.45 -13.77 9.97
N ASN A 184 11.87 -14.43 8.97
CA ASN A 184 11.66 -13.92 7.61
C ASN A 184 10.21 -13.47 7.38
N VAL A 185 9.39 -13.36 8.43
CA VAL A 185 8.02 -12.86 8.35
C VAL A 185 7.80 -11.74 9.36
N ILE A 186 7.39 -10.57 8.87
CA ILE A 186 6.93 -9.46 9.71
C ILE A 186 5.54 -9.03 9.28
N TRP A 187 4.76 -8.52 10.23
CA TRP A 187 3.46 -7.93 9.95
C TRP A 187 3.32 -6.62 10.71
N PHE A 188 2.51 -5.72 10.16
CA PHE A 188 2.19 -4.45 10.80
C PHE A 188 0.84 -3.94 10.30
N LYS A 189 0.22 -3.06 11.09
CA LYS A 189 -1.01 -2.37 10.75
C LYS A 189 -0.73 -0.87 10.73
N ASN A 190 -1.10 -0.18 9.66
CA ASN A 190 -0.99 1.27 9.60
C ASN A 190 -2.05 1.91 10.49
N TRP A 191 -1.64 2.78 11.42
CA TRP A 191 -2.53 3.53 12.32
C TRP A 191 -3.39 4.55 11.55
N SER A 192 -4.51 4.97 12.14
CA SER A 192 -5.54 5.81 11.50
C SER A 192 -5.05 7.11 10.83
N ALA A 193 -3.92 7.67 11.26
CA ALA A 193 -3.29 8.86 10.68
C ALA A 193 -2.62 8.64 9.31
N ILE A 194 -2.24 7.40 8.98
CA ILE A 194 -1.52 7.02 7.74
C ILE A 194 -2.34 6.12 6.80
N LYS A 195 -3.58 5.78 7.19
CA LYS A 195 -4.50 5.01 6.34
C LYS A 195 -4.96 5.83 5.14
N SER A 196 -4.63 5.38 3.92
CA SER A 196 -5.21 5.93 2.69
C SER A 196 -6.68 5.50 2.49
N VAL A 197 -7.12 4.44 3.19
CA VAL A 197 -8.41 3.76 3.03
C VAL A 197 -8.95 3.49 4.44
N LYS A 198 -9.94 4.27 4.90
CA LYS A 198 -10.38 4.27 6.31
C LYS A 198 -11.49 3.27 6.66
N ALA A 199 -12.18 2.69 5.67
CA ALA A 199 -13.37 1.87 5.91
C ALA A 199 -13.18 0.36 5.71
N LEU A 200 -12.03 -0.08 5.21
CA LEU A 200 -11.65 -1.49 5.20
C LEU A 200 -10.37 -1.66 6.01
N GLU A 201 -10.49 -2.44 7.08
CA GLU A 201 -9.34 -2.79 7.91
C GLU A 201 -8.43 -3.74 7.13
N HIS A 202 -7.13 -3.52 7.32
CA HIS A 202 -6.11 -4.33 6.70
C HIS A 202 -4.84 -4.32 7.53
N LEU A 203 -4.05 -5.36 7.35
CA LEU A 203 -2.68 -5.45 7.83
C LEU A 203 -1.76 -5.78 6.67
N HIS A 204 -0.51 -5.40 6.80
CA HIS A 204 0.55 -5.72 5.86
C HIS A 204 1.33 -6.92 6.38
N VAL A 205 1.67 -7.84 5.47
CA VAL A 205 2.60 -8.94 5.75
C VAL A 205 3.75 -8.82 4.77
N MET A 206 4.97 -8.81 5.28
CA MET A 206 6.18 -8.85 4.47
C MET A 206 6.93 -10.15 4.74
N MET A 207 7.42 -10.77 3.67
CA MET A 207 8.17 -12.03 3.73
C MET A 207 9.45 -11.91 2.92
N LEU A 208 10.58 -12.30 3.50
CA LEU A 208 11.86 -12.36 2.79
C LEU A 208 12.02 -13.71 2.09
N ASP A 209 12.28 -13.68 0.78
CA ASP A 209 12.56 -14.83 -0.07
C ASP A 209 11.55 -16.01 0.12
N PRO A 210 10.22 -15.78 0.12
CA PRO A 210 9.25 -16.87 0.22
C PRO A 210 9.21 -17.69 -1.07
N ASP A 211 8.81 -18.96 -0.97
CA ASP A 211 8.58 -19.81 -2.14
C ASP A 211 7.50 -19.18 -3.06
N PRO A 212 7.81 -18.88 -4.34
CA PRO A 212 6.84 -18.33 -5.27
C PRO A 212 5.58 -19.19 -5.45
N ALA A 213 5.68 -20.52 -5.32
CA ALA A 213 4.52 -21.41 -5.40
C ALA A 213 3.57 -21.22 -4.20
N PHE A 214 4.12 -21.01 -3.01
CA PHE A 214 3.33 -20.64 -1.83
C PHE A 214 2.63 -19.29 -2.03
N ILE A 215 3.36 -18.29 -2.51
CA ILE A 215 2.79 -16.96 -2.78
C ILE A 215 1.67 -17.05 -3.83
N SER A 216 1.88 -17.75 -4.94
CA SER A 216 0.83 -17.92 -5.95
C SER A 216 -0.41 -18.63 -5.39
N LYS A 217 -0.24 -19.60 -4.49
CA LYS A 217 -1.36 -20.32 -3.87
C LYS A 217 -2.13 -19.43 -2.92
N ILE A 218 -1.44 -18.74 -2.00
CA ILE A 218 -2.09 -17.97 -0.94
C ILE A 218 -2.79 -16.71 -1.46
N THR A 219 -2.29 -16.14 -2.56
CA THR A 219 -2.93 -14.99 -3.21
C THR A 219 -3.90 -15.39 -4.33
N ASN A 220 -4.11 -16.70 -4.56
CA ASN A 220 -4.93 -17.22 -5.67
C ASN A 220 -4.52 -16.64 -7.05
N GLY A 221 -3.21 -16.55 -7.29
CA GLY A 221 -2.65 -16.04 -8.56
C GLY A 221 -2.75 -14.53 -8.75
N ASP A 222 -3.07 -13.79 -7.70
CA ASP A 222 -3.13 -12.32 -7.73
C ASP A 222 -1.79 -11.68 -8.14
N ARG A 223 -1.86 -10.47 -8.70
CA ARG A 223 -0.71 -9.62 -9.04
C ARG A 223 -0.96 -8.17 -8.64
N PRO A 224 0.08 -7.40 -8.27
CA PRO A 224 -0.08 -6.00 -7.90
C PRO A 224 -0.49 -5.15 -9.11
N LEU A 225 -1.42 -4.21 -8.90
CA LEU A 225 -1.88 -3.34 -10.00
C LEU A 225 -0.78 -2.45 -10.60
N CYS A 226 0.27 -2.07 -9.86
CA CYS A 226 1.35 -1.27 -10.45
C CYS A 226 2.03 -1.93 -11.66
N GLU A 227 1.98 -3.26 -11.78
CA GLU A 227 2.46 -3.99 -12.97
C GLU A 227 1.61 -3.72 -14.22
N SER A 228 0.31 -3.41 -14.07
CA SER A 228 -0.59 -3.11 -15.20
C SER A 228 -0.68 -1.62 -15.55
N PHE A 229 -0.25 -0.73 -14.63
CA PHE A 229 -0.18 0.71 -14.85
C PHE A 229 1.13 1.19 -15.47
N SER A 230 2.18 0.35 -15.47
CA SER A 230 3.45 0.67 -16.13
C SER A 230 3.26 0.54 -17.65
N LYS A 231 3.12 1.68 -18.34
CA LYS A 231 3.13 1.76 -19.80
C LYS A 231 4.52 1.59 -20.37
#